data_AF-A0A0D0CZF5-F1
#
_entry.id   AF-A0A0D0CZF5-F1
#
_cell.length_a   1.000
_cell.length_b   1.000
_cell.length_c   1.000
_cell.angle_alpha   90.00
_cell.angle_beta   90.00
_cell.angle_gamma   90.00
#
_symmetry.space_group_name_H-M   'P 1'
#
loop_
_entity.id
_entity.type
_entity.pdbx_description
1 polymer ?
#
loop_
_entity_poly.entity_id
_entity_poly.type
_entity_poly.pdbx_seq_one_letter_code
_entity_poly.pdbx_strand_id
1 'polypeptide(L)' 'MSKKKGEGLTSREVKGTVKFGGGPLMVWGCIGMDAEQYVAILEGGLLQSMEDSGITADEVILQQDNDPKHTSRRA' A
#
# COMPACT_ATOMS: atom_id res chain seq x y z
N MET A 1 5.95 30.20 42.90
CA MET A 1 6.60 31.01 41.84
C MET A 1 5.63 31.10 40.67
N SER A 2 5.20 32.29 40.31
CA SER A 2 4.31 32.52 39.16
C SER A 2 5.13 32.50 37.88
N LYS A 3 4.58 31.91 36.81
CA LYS A 3 5.22 31.89 35.49
C LYS A 3 5.40 33.28 34.89
N LYS A 4 6.47 33.48 34.12
CA LYS A 4 6.69 34.72 33.39
C LYS A 4 5.86 34.73 32.10
N LYS A 5 5.35 35.90 31.74
CA LYS A 5 4.58 36.10 30.50
C LYS A 5 5.47 35.75 29.30
N GLY A 6 5.03 34.78 28.48
CA GLY A 6 5.75 34.32 27.29
C GLY A 6 6.50 32.99 27.45
N GLU A 7 6.58 32.42 28.64
CA GLU A 7 7.14 31.08 28.83
C GLU A 7 6.16 30.00 28.31
N GLY A 8 6.70 28.99 27.62
CA GLY A 8 5.93 27.84 27.12
C GLY A 8 5.28 27.02 28.24
N LEU A 9 4.24 26.24 27.90
CA LEU A 9 3.56 25.36 28.85
C LEU A 9 4.48 24.21 29.29
N THR A 10 4.45 23.87 30.57
CA THR A 10 5.15 22.71 31.13
C THR A 10 4.23 21.48 31.12
N SER A 11 4.80 20.29 31.30
CA SER A 11 4.04 19.04 31.39
C SER A 11 2.98 19.01 32.51
N ARG A 12 3.11 19.86 33.56
CA ARG A 12 2.12 19.99 34.62
C ARG A 12 0.91 20.86 34.25
N GLU A 13 1.00 21.61 33.15
CA GLU A 13 -0.04 22.54 32.69
C GLU A 13 -0.78 22.04 31.46
N VAL A 14 -0.34 20.92 30.88
CA VAL A 14 -0.97 20.28 29.74
C VAL A 14 -1.48 18.92 30.15
N LYS A 15 -2.74 18.61 29.82
CA LYS A 15 -3.29 17.26 29.94
C LYS A 15 -2.92 16.49 28.67
N GLY A 16 -2.20 15.38 28.83
CA GLY A 16 -1.87 14.50 27.70
C GLY A 16 -3.14 14.01 27.00
N THR A 17 -3.15 14.06 25.67
CA THR A 17 -4.20 13.49 24.82
C THR A 17 -3.59 12.74 23.66
N VAL A 18 -4.27 11.68 23.21
CA VAL A 18 -3.85 10.84 22.08
C VAL A 18 -4.21 11.50 20.74
N LYS A 19 -5.29 12.29 20.70
CA LYS A 19 -5.75 13.02 19.51
C LYS A 19 -6.05 14.46 19.89
N PHE A 20 -5.50 15.40 19.12
CA PHE A 20 -5.73 16.84 19.29
C PHE A 20 -6.89 17.31 18.39
N GLY A 21 -7.49 18.45 18.75
CA GLY A 21 -8.75 18.95 18.16
C GLY A 21 -8.68 19.47 16.72
N GLY A 22 -7.60 19.21 15.97
CA GLY A 22 -7.46 19.60 14.57
C GLY A 22 -8.32 18.78 13.59
N GLY A 23 -8.91 17.68 14.07
CA GLY A 23 -9.70 16.76 13.24
C GLY A 23 -8.83 15.88 12.34
N PRO A 24 -9.24 14.63 12.05
CA PRO A 24 -8.53 13.81 11.08
C PRO A 24 -8.90 14.22 9.64
N LEU A 25 -7.90 14.33 8.76
CA LEU A 25 -8.13 14.30 7.32
C LEU A 25 -8.01 12.85 6.86
N MET A 26 -9.12 12.28 6.41
CA MET A 26 -9.16 10.93 5.84
C MET A 26 -9.14 11.06 4.32
N VAL A 27 -8.14 10.44 3.68
CA VAL A 27 -8.02 10.38 2.21
C VAL A 27 -8.17 8.93 1.78
N TRP A 28 -8.96 8.69 0.75
CA TRP A 28 -9.06 7.39 0.08
C TRP A 28 -8.50 7.51 -1.34
N GLY A 29 -7.67 6.56 -1.74
CA GLY A 29 -7.14 6.44 -3.09
C GLY A 29 -7.32 5.01 -3.59
N CYS A 30 -7.58 4.89 -4.89
CA CYS A 30 -7.64 3.61 -5.58
C CYS A 30 -6.76 3.70 -6.83
N ILE A 31 -5.73 2.86 -6.90
CA ILE A 31 -5.00 2.59 -8.14
C ILE A 31 -5.58 1.25 -8.64
N GLY A 32 -6.54 1.33 -9.56
CA GLY A 32 -7.12 0.14 -10.18
C GLY A 32 -6.24 -0.33 -11.32
N MET A 33 -5.95 -1.62 -11.35
CA MET A 33 -5.37 -2.30 -12.50
C MET A 33 -6.44 -3.20 -13.09
N ASP A 34 -6.74 -3.07 -14.38
CA ASP A 34 -7.69 -3.94 -15.07
C ASP A 34 -7.05 -5.25 -15.53
N ALA A 35 -7.86 -6.16 -16.09
CA ALA A 35 -7.41 -7.47 -16.52
C ALA A 35 -6.43 -7.40 -17.70
N GLU A 36 -6.58 -6.43 -18.61
CA GLU A 36 -5.68 -6.28 -19.77
C GLU A 36 -4.30 -5.79 -19.31
N GLN A 37 -4.27 -4.83 -18.39
CA GLN A 37 -3.03 -4.36 -17.76
C GLN A 37 -2.36 -5.47 -16.95
N TYR A 38 -3.15 -6.32 -16.28
CA TYR A 38 -2.62 -7.48 -15.58
C TYR A 38 -1.91 -8.45 -16.55
N VAL A 39 -2.55 -8.79 -17.67
CA VAL A 39 -1.94 -9.66 -18.71
C VAL A 39 -0.67 -9.03 -19.26
N ALA A 40 -0.67 -7.73 -19.59
CA ALA A 40 0.50 -7.04 -20.10
C ALA A 40 1.69 -7.07 -19.13
N ILE A 41 1.44 -7.01 -17.81
CA ILE A 41 2.48 -7.15 -16.79
C ILE A 41 3.01 -8.58 -16.71
N LEU A 42 2.14 -9.59 -16.84
CA LEU A 42 2.60 -10.99 -16.87
C LEU A 42 3.45 -11.27 -18.10
N GLU A 43 3.03 -10.81 -19.27
CA GLU A 43 3.78 -10.98 -20.52
C GLU A 43 5.14 -10.29 -20.46
N GLY A 44 5.21 -9.05 -19.98
CA GLY A 44 6.45 -8.29 -19.93
C GLY A 44 7.37 -8.65 -18.76
N GLY A 45 6.82 -9.04 -17.62
CA GLY A 45 7.58 -9.22 -16.38
C GLY A 45 7.80 -10.67 -15.99
N LEU A 46 6.73 -11.48 -15.97
CA LEU A 46 6.79 -12.86 -15.49
C LEU A 46 7.57 -13.75 -16.45
N LEU A 47 7.31 -13.64 -17.76
CA LEU A 47 8.00 -14.46 -18.76
C LEU A 47 9.52 -14.23 -18.74
N GLN A 48 9.95 -12.96 -18.69
CA GLN A 48 11.37 -12.63 -18.60
C GLN A 48 11.99 -13.16 -17.30
N SER A 49 11.28 -13.02 -16.17
CA SER A 49 11.76 -13.54 -14.88
C SER A 49 11.89 -15.07 -14.89
N MET A 50 11.00 -15.78 -15.59
CA MET A 50 11.09 -17.23 -15.75
C MET A 50 12.32 -17.62 -16.58
N GLU A 51 12.56 -16.94 -17.71
CA GLU A 51 13.76 -17.15 -18.53
C GLU A 51 15.04 -16.92 -17.73
N ASP A 52 15.11 -15.81 -16.99
CA ASP A 52 16.27 -15.43 -16.19
C ASP A 52 16.51 -16.40 -15.01
N SER A 53 15.46 -17.01 -14.48
CA SER A 53 15.55 -17.96 -13.36
C SER A 53 16.13 -19.32 -13.76
N GLY A 54 16.07 -19.68 -15.06
CA GLY A 54 16.47 -20.99 -15.55
C GLY A 54 15.57 -22.15 -15.10
N ILE A 55 14.42 -21.85 -14.46
CA ILE A 55 13.43 -22.85 -14.07
C ILE A 55 12.67 -23.28 -15.32
N THR A 56 12.53 -24.59 -15.51
CA THR A 56 11.80 -25.11 -16.67
C THR A 56 10.30 -24.85 -16.51
N ALA A 57 9.61 -24.62 -17.62
CA ALA A 57 8.20 -24.23 -17.59
C ALA A 57 7.29 -25.24 -16.88
N ASP A 58 7.66 -26.52 -16.87
CA ASP A 58 6.96 -27.61 -16.18
C ASP A 58 7.12 -27.59 -14.65
N GLU A 59 8.12 -26.89 -14.12
CA GLU A 59 8.33 -26.73 -12.67
C GLU A 59 7.73 -25.44 -12.12
N VAL A 60 7.22 -24.56 -12.99
CA VAL A 60 6.68 -23.26 -12.57
C VAL A 60 5.27 -23.39 -12.01
N ILE A 61 5.09 -22.90 -10.78
CA ILE A 61 3.79 -22.73 -10.13
C ILE A 61 3.48 -21.24 -10.05
N LEU A 62 2.47 -20.78 -10.78
CA LEU A 62 1.99 -19.40 -10.69
C LEU A 62 1.10 -19.23 -9.45
N GLN A 63 1.59 -18.48 -8.48
CA GLN A 63 0.84 -18.12 -7.27
C GLN A 63 0.37 -16.66 -7.34
N GLN A 64 -0.92 -16.44 -7.09
CA GLN A 64 -1.56 -15.13 -7.02
C GLN A 64 -2.75 -15.17 -6.05
N ASP A 65 -3.26 -14.01 -5.64
CA ASP A 65 -4.47 -13.93 -4.83
C ASP A 65 -5.75 -14.11 -5.67
N ASN A 66 -6.90 -14.21 -5.00
CA ASN A 66 -8.21 -14.39 -5.64
C ASN A 66 -8.88 -13.06 -6.04
N ASP A 67 -8.13 -12.01 -6.36
CA ASP A 67 -8.72 -10.80 -6.95
C ASP A 67 -9.50 -11.17 -8.23
N PRO A 68 -10.74 -10.68 -8.42
CA PRO A 68 -11.55 -11.00 -9.61
C PRO A 68 -10.84 -10.78 -10.95
N LYS A 69 -9.87 -9.86 -11.04
CA LYS A 69 -9.10 -9.64 -12.27
C LYS A 69 -8.19 -10.81 -12.64
N HIS A 70 -7.70 -11.56 -11.66
CA HIS A 70 -6.80 -12.71 -11.81
C HIS A 70 -7.50 -13.95 -12.38
N THR A 71 -8.83 -13.98 -12.34
CA THR A 71 -9.67 -15.05 -12.92
C THR A 71 -10.54 -14.56 -14.07
N SER A 72 -10.29 -13.33 -14.54
CA SER A 72 -11.00 -12.73 -15.67
C SER A 72 -10.75 -13.54 -16.94
N ARG A 73 -11.82 -13.82 -17.70
CA ARG A 73 -11.74 -14.43 -19.05
C ARG A 73 -11.64 -13.38 -20.16
N ARG A 74 -11.46 -12.11 -19.80
CA ARG A 74 -11.26 -11.03 -20.76
C ARG A 74 -9.79 -11.04 -21.18
N ALA A 75 -9.48 -11.94 -22.10
CA ALA A 75 -8.28 -11.98 -22.93
C ALA A 75 -8.73 -12.45 -24.32
#